data_AF-A0A814P9U1-F1
#
_entry.id   AF-A0A814P9U1-F1
#
_cell.length_a   1.000
_cell.length_b   1.000
_cell.length_c   1.000
_cell.angle_alpha   90.00
_cell.angle_beta   90.00
_cell.angle_gamma   90.00
#
_symmetry.space_group_name_H-M   'P 1'
#
loop_
_entity.id
_entity.type
_entity.pdbx_description
1 polymer ?
#
loop_
_entity_poly.entity_id
_entity_poly.type
_entity_poly.pdbx_seq_one_letter_code
_entity_poly.pdbx_strand_id
1 'polypeptide(L)'
;MRLIKVPPDNDFDASSLQRCRDILYINIFDQLDVDLPTTDRERDQVIRKRIARNWLGSVKIPFSNIYINGRLEGSYRLSVPNPLLGYVREKLNQSRIENNAAQLPASVLRMFVTMEPILAPPETIQQSFDSTESLALLHRARAWVEELNKKFPTRDYKATVADINGRAVFIPRFLRPLPLPPLPGATSDDATTATSTASGTDTQQRLARFVSLIPFLADTITFPGICDIWETSDQFLRTMAGDDEEHAVLLNNYFLRLNRKSWIAMGVSIYSGPCCFVLTKEDTQRFPICWSVADGHDAATIDTWNPIRSIYLLANEENIWANIQEQDLPSRMSFDVTNTKQWKPFFDRSFPRDVAQWSSVQPSDINYEQTRDEDVQSLEKHILEVLRHKFVEWREPNVTRWHWACQKRLQAILKRKEIQSSVGHGNTNDMEQELAEFQGMHEITGFPLQMPYSNVQTIVDAVYSTKIFEHSTNDIEFALAVHIHPYPNNILAVWIYLAHLVRKTAV
;
A
#
# COMPACT_ATOMS: atom_id res chain seq x y z
N MET A 1 -0.47 21.75 -2.35
CA MET A 1 -1.70 20.96 -2.53
C MET A 1 -2.09 21.07 -4.00
N ARG A 2 -2.13 19.98 -4.77
CA ARG A 2 -2.68 20.00 -6.13
C ARG A 2 -4.17 19.73 -5.98
N LEU A 3 -5.02 20.65 -6.43
CA LEU A 3 -6.48 20.48 -6.39
C LEU A 3 -6.88 19.34 -7.33
N ILE A 4 -7.83 18.52 -6.88
CA ILE A 4 -8.48 17.47 -7.68
C ILE A 4 -9.05 18.14 -8.94
N LYS A 5 -8.76 17.59 -10.11
CA LYS A 5 -9.36 17.99 -11.37
C LYS A 5 -10.87 17.77 -11.24
N VAL A 6 -11.60 18.84 -11.51
CA VAL A 6 -13.05 18.80 -11.68
C VAL A 6 -13.39 17.65 -12.64
N PRO A 7 -14.44 16.84 -12.37
CA PRO A 7 -14.87 15.79 -13.28
C PRO A 7 -15.01 16.33 -14.72
N PRO A 8 -14.76 15.49 -15.75
CA PRO A 8 -14.95 15.88 -17.14
C PRO A 8 -16.33 16.54 -17.30
N ASP A 9 -16.38 17.68 -18.00
CA ASP A 9 -17.61 18.44 -18.27
C ASP A 9 -18.32 19.08 -17.07
N ASN A 10 -17.65 19.19 -15.91
CA ASN A 10 -18.22 19.82 -14.69
C ASN A 10 -19.49 19.11 -14.20
N ASP A 11 -19.58 17.80 -14.46
CA ASP A 11 -20.66 16.92 -14.06
C ASP A 11 -20.41 16.36 -12.64
N PHE A 12 -21.26 16.76 -11.70
CA PHE A 12 -21.18 16.36 -10.28
C PHE A 12 -22.13 15.19 -9.95
N ASP A 13 -22.66 14.49 -10.96
CA ASP A 13 -23.43 13.28 -10.75
C ASP A 13 -22.59 12.19 -10.06
N ALA A 14 -23.24 11.40 -9.21
CA ALA A 14 -22.57 10.39 -8.38
C ALA A 14 -21.75 9.39 -9.21
N SER A 15 -22.23 9.03 -10.40
CA SER A 15 -21.54 8.11 -11.32
C SER A 15 -20.26 8.71 -11.92
N SER A 16 -20.26 10.01 -12.19
CA SER A 16 -19.09 10.75 -12.71
C SER A 16 -18.04 10.94 -11.61
N LEU A 17 -18.48 11.23 -10.37
CA LEU A 17 -17.60 11.35 -9.21
C LEU A 17 -16.95 10.01 -8.80
N GLN A 18 -17.69 8.91 -8.88
CA GLN A 18 -17.16 7.56 -8.64
C GLN A 18 -16.03 7.16 -9.60
N ARG A 19 -16.03 7.70 -10.83
CA ARG A 19 -14.99 7.43 -11.84
C ARG A 19 -13.74 8.27 -11.67
N CYS A 20 -13.74 9.25 -10.76
CA CYS A 20 -12.60 10.13 -10.56
C CYS A 20 -11.44 9.38 -9.90
N ARG A 21 -10.30 9.33 -10.61
CA ARG A 21 -9.08 8.63 -10.17
C ARG A 21 -8.05 9.54 -9.49
N ASP A 22 -8.45 10.76 -9.18
CA ASP A 22 -7.54 11.75 -8.66
C ASP A 22 -7.12 11.43 -7.24
N ILE A 23 -5.90 11.84 -6.90
CA ILE A 23 -5.29 11.62 -5.59
C ILE A 23 -4.94 12.97 -5.01
N LEU A 24 -5.38 13.21 -3.78
CA LEU A 24 -4.91 14.33 -2.96
C LEU A 24 -3.50 14.02 -2.45
N TYR A 25 -2.52 14.79 -2.92
CA TYR A 25 -1.14 14.72 -2.45
C TYR A 25 -0.86 15.81 -1.40
N ILE A 26 -0.43 15.37 -0.22
CA ILE A 26 0.08 16.23 0.85
C ILE A 26 1.57 15.94 0.99
N ASN A 27 2.40 16.85 0.50
CA ASN A 27 3.86 16.74 0.55
C ASN A 27 4.41 17.62 1.68
N ILE A 28 5.33 17.06 2.47
CA ILE A 28 6.04 17.79 3.52
C ILE A 28 7.43 18.13 3.00
N PHE A 29 7.80 19.40 3.12
CA PHE A 29 9.11 19.91 2.73
C PHE A 29 9.78 20.56 3.93
N ASP A 30 11.08 20.36 4.06
CA ASP A 30 11.95 21.23 4.83
C ASP A 30 12.28 22.47 3.98
N GLN A 31 12.16 23.65 4.58
CA GLN A 31 12.36 24.92 3.90
C GLN A 31 13.63 25.59 4.43
N LEU A 32 14.60 25.79 3.55
CA LEU A 32 15.90 26.36 3.89
C LEU A 32 16.06 27.72 3.21
N ASP A 33 16.55 28.70 3.96
CA ASP A 33 16.99 29.99 3.41
C ASP A 33 18.45 29.88 2.96
N VAL A 34 18.68 29.94 1.65
CA VAL A 34 20.01 29.86 1.04
C VAL A 34 20.43 31.23 0.55
N ASP A 35 21.58 31.72 0.99
CA ASP A 35 22.14 32.99 0.51
C ASP A 35 22.61 32.85 -0.95
N LEU A 36 22.21 33.78 -1.80
CA LEU A 36 22.70 33.85 -3.18
C LEU A 36 24.09 34.49 -3.19
N PRO A 37 25.03 33.97 -4.00
CA PRO A 37 26.32 34.62 -4.19
C PRO A 37 26.10 36.00 -4.83
N THR A 38 26.22 37.06 -4.05
CA THR A 38 26.32 38.43 -4.54
C THR A 38 27.77 38.72 -4.94
N THR A 39 27.95 39.48 -6.02
CA THR A 39 29.28 40.01 -6.39
C THR A 39 29.82 40.87 -5.24
N ASP A 40 31.14 40.93 -5.06
CA ASP A 40 31.78 41.61 -3.90
C ASP A 40 31.38 43.09 -3.75
N ARG A 41 30.86 43.74 -4.81
CA ARG A 41 30.35 45.12 -4.76
C ARG A 41 28.92 45.26 -4.20
N GLU A 42 28.14 44.18 -4.14
CA GLU A 42 26.73 44.18 -3.68
C GLU A 42 26.54 43.58 -2.27
N ARG A 43 27.58 42.92 -1.72
CA ARG A 43 27.55 42.28 -0.38
C ARG A 43 27.22 43.24 0.76
N ASP A 44 27.59 44.52 0.62
CA ASP A 44 27.40 45.52 1.68
C ASP A 44 26.01 46.18 1.69
N GLN A 45 25.13 45.88 0.71
CA GLN A 45 23.83 46.59 0.60
C GLN A 45 22.58 45.71 0.52
N VAL A 46 22.65 44.48 -0.02
CA VAL A 46 21.45 43.62 -0.16
C VAL A 46 21.80 42.14 0.02
N ILE A 47 21.35 41.53 1.12
CA ILE A 47 21.36 40.06 1.28
C ILE A 47 20.20 39.50 0.46
N ARG A 48 20.49 38.84 -0.67
CA ARG A 48 19.49 38.12 -1.46
C ARG A 48 19.42 36.67 -0.97
N LYS A 49 18.35 36.32 -0.26
CA LYS A 49 18.03 34.94 0.14
C LYS A 49 17.11 34.29 -0.88
N ARG A 50 17.30 33.00 -1.14
CA ARG A 50 16.35 32.16 -1.85
C ARG A 50 15.81 31.07 -0.93
N ILE A 51 14.59 30.64 -1.20
CA ILE A 51 13.98 29.52 -0.51
C ILE A 51 14.33 28.25 -1.28
N ALA A 52 15.04 27.32 -0.62
CA ALA A 52 15.20 25.95 -1.08
C ALA A 52 14.22 25.03 -0.35
N ARG A 53 13.77 23.96 -1.01
CA ARG A 53 12.82 23.00 -0.47
C ARG A 53 13.33 21.58 -0.63
N ASN A 54 13.46 20.87 0.47
CA ASN A 54 13.83 19.47 0.48
C ASN A 54 12.61 18.62 0.85
N TRP A 55 12.23 17.70 -0.03
CA TRP A 55 11.08 16.83 0.22
C TRP A 55 11.41 15.80 1.31
N LEU A 56 10.56 15.71 2.33
CA LEU A 56 10.73 14.81 3.47
C LEU A 56 9.82 13.58 3.40
N GLY A 57 8.70 13.68 2.69
CA GLY A 57 7.71 12.61 2.62
C GLY A 57 6.34 13.10 2.16
N SER A 58 5.42 12.15 2.00
CA SER A 58 4.06 12.46 1.53
C SER A 58 2.98 11.60 2.15
N VAL A 59 1.74 12.13 2.14
CA VAL A 59 0.51 11.37 2.32
C VAL A 59 -0.30 11.46 1.03
N LYS A 60 -0.85 10.33 0.60
CA LYS A 60 -1.69 10.20 -0.59
C LYS A 60 -3.07 9.75 -0.15
N ILE A 61 -4.12 10.47 -0.58
CA ILE A 61 -5.50 10.11 -0.27
C ILE A 61 -6.29 10.09 -1.59
N PRO A 62 -6.77 8.93 -2.05
CA PRO A 62 -7.66 8.83 -3.20
C PRO A 62 -8.91 9.68 -3.02
N PHE A 63 -9.35 10.35 -4.08
CA PHE A 63 -10.57 11.15 -4.05
C PHE A 63 -11.80 10.32 -3.69
N SER A 64 -11.90 9.09 -4.19
CA SER A 64 -12.96 8.13 -3.84
C SER A 64 -13.16 8.00 -2.33
N ASN A 65 -12.07 7.96 -1.56
CA ASN A 65 -12.13 7.81 -0.10
C ASN A 65 -12.66 9.09 0.56
N ILE A 66 -12.33 10.26 0.03
CA ILE A 66 -12.90 11.54 0.50
C ILE A 66 -14.39 11.59 0.15
N TYR A 67 -14.76 11.18 -1.06
CA TYR A 67 -16.12 11.21 -1.57
C TYR A 67 -17.07 10.29 -0.79
N ILE A 68 -16.69 9.02 -0.61
CA ILE A 68 -17.51 8.01 0.07
C ILE A 68 -17.70 8.33 1.56
N ASN A 69 -16.64 8.79 2.23
CA ASN A 69 -16.70 9.07 3.67
C ASN A 69 -17.28 10.46 3.99
N GLY A 70 -17.26 11.39 3.04
CA GLY A 70 -17.67 12.80 3.19
C GLY A 70 -16.75 13.65 4.07
N ARG A 71 -16.20 13.05 5.13
CA ARG A 71 -15.22 13.63 6.06
C ARG A 71 -14.18 12.59 6.44
N LEU A 72 -12.94 13.02 6.47
CA LEU A 72 -11.79 12.23 6.91
C LEU A 72 -11.12 12.97 8.06
N GLU A 73 -11.16 12.40 9.26
CA GLU A 73 -10.45 12.92 10.43
C GLU A 73 -9.56 11.82 10.97
N GLY A 74 -8.27 12.07 11.18
CA GLY A 74 -7.42 11.04 11.76
C GLY A 74 -5.93 11.36 11.75
N SER A 75 -5.17 10.39 12.23
CA SER A 75 -3.71 10.37 12.23
C SER A 75 -3.22 9.56 11.04
N TYR A 76 -2.51 10.20 10.12
CA TYR A 76 -2.03 9.58 8.90
C TYR A 76 -0.53 9.37 8.91
N ARG A 77 -0.08 8.14 8.65
CA ARG A 77 1.34 7.84 8.56
C ARG A 77 1.94 8.53 7.33
N LEU A 78 3.03 9.26 7.54
CA LEU A 78 3.80 9.87 6.48
C LEU A 78 4.64 8.79 5.79
N SER A 79 4.49 8.68 4.47
CA SER A 79 5.40 7.89 3.64
C SER A 79 6.71 8.65 3.50
N VAL A 80 7.67 8.29 4.37
CA VAL A 80 9.02 8.86 4.39
C VAL A 80 9.94 7.92 3.63
N PRO A 81 10.70 8.40 2.63
CA PRO A 81 11.65 7.56 1.93
C PRO A 81 12.76 7.09 2.87
N ASN A 82 13.26 5.89 2.62
CA ASN A 82 14.36 5.33 3.40
C ASN A 82 15.45 4.80 2.44
N PRO A 83 16.67 5.35 2.43
CA PRO A 83 17.17 6.47 3.25
C PRO A 83 16.72 7.84 2.71
N LEU A 84 16.80 8.88 3.55
CA LEU A 84 16.64 10.28 3.17
C LEU A 84 17.98 11.00 3.34
N LEU A 85 18.74 11.15 2.25
CA LEU A 85 20.09 11.71 2.29
C LEU A 85 20.07 13.16 2.76
N GLY A 86 20.97 13.49 3.68
CA GLY A 86 21.04 14.81 4.33
C GLY A 86 20.23 14.93 5.61
N TYR A 87 19.44 13.90 5.97
CA TYR A 87 18.61 13.90 7.18
C TYR A 87 18.91 12.68 8.05
N VAL A 88 19.10 12.89 9.35
CA VAL A 88 19.23 11.82 10.34
C VAL A 88 18.01 11.86 11.24
N ARG A 89 17.33 10.72 11.37
CA ARG A 89 16.30 10.58 12.42
C ARG A 89 16.98 10.45 13.77
N GLU A 90 16.70 11.39 14.66
CA GLU A 90 17.15 11.33 16.04
C GLU A 90 16.62 10.03 16.68
N LYS A 91 17.53 9.16 17.11
CA LYS A 91 17.18 7.97 17.90
C LYS A 91 16.83 8.47 19.29
N LEU A 92 15.54 8.66 19.56
CA LEU A 92 15.04 8.93 20.91
C LEU A 92 15.70 7.94 21.89
N ASN A 93 16.38 8.46 22.93
CA ASN A 93 17.12 7.69 23.94
C ASN A 93 16.26 6.54 24.49
N GLN A 94 16.46 5.33 23.95
CA GLN A 94 15.69 4.13 24.25
C GLN A 94 16.20 3.41 25.51
N SER A 95 16.46 4.12 26.60
CA SER A 95 16.80 3.50 27.90
C SER A 95 15.59 2.97 28.68
N ARG A 96 14.40 2.87 28.06
CA ARG A 96 13.16 2.43 28.72
C ARG A 96 12.28 1.45 27.94
N ILE A 97 12.70 0.99 26.76
CA ILE A 97 11.96 -0.02 25.99
C ILE A 97 12.95 -1.09 25.54
N GLU A 98 13.51 -1.81 26.52
CA GLU A 98 14.18 -3.07 26.27
C GLU A 98 13.11 -4.10 25.88
N ASN A 99 13.27 -4.71 24.70
CA ASN A 99 12.69 -5.98 24.22
C ASN A 99 11.83 -5.96 22.94
N ASN A 100 11.70 -4.86 22.21
CA ASN A 100 11.15 -4.92 20.84
C ASN A 100 12.10 -4.25 19.86
N ALA A 101 12.77 -5.05 19.03
CA ALA A 101 13.55 -4.62 17.87
C ALA A 101 12.67 -4.08 16.72
N ALA A 102 11.57 -3.37 17.02
CA ALA A 102 10.53 -3.06 16.05
C ALA A 102 10.26 -1.55 15.95
N GLN A 103 10.65 -0.99 14.80
CA GLN A 103 10.19 0.25 14.19
C GLN A 103 10.44 1.57 14.96
N LEU A 104 11.31 2.40 14.39
CA LEU A 104 11.37 3.84 14.71
C LEU A 104 9.96 4.44 14.65
N PRO A 105 9.58 5.35 15.59
CA PRO A 105 8.24 5.93 15.60
C PRO A 105 7.95 6.59 14.26
N ALA A 106 6.86 6.14 13.62
CA ALA A 106 6.47 6.65 12.33
C ALA A 106 6.10 8.13 12.45
N SER A 107 6.58 8.97 11.53
CA SER A 107 6.15 10.35 11.43
C SER A 107 4.67 10.35 11.02
N VAL A 108 3.82 11.04 11.79
CA VAL A 108 2.36 11.02 11.61
C VAL A 108 1.85 12.44 11.46
N LEU A 109 0.92 12.64 10.53
CA LEU A 109 0.22 13.89 10.31
C LEU A 109 -1.23 13.75 10.77
N ARG A 110 -1.64 14.55 11.75
CA ARG A 110 -3.05 14.62 12.15
C ARG A 110 -3.76 15.61 11.26
N MET A 111 -4.80 15.17 10.56
CA MET A 111 -5.53 16.00 9.61
C MET A 111 -7.04 15.79 9.68
N PHE A 112 -7.73 16.84 9.24
CA PHE A 112 -9.17 16.85 8.98
C PHE A 112 -9.36 17.31 7.54
N VAL A 113 -10.01 16.49 6.71
CA VAL A 113 -10.25 16.72 5.28
C VAL A 113 -11.75 16.54 5.02
N THR A 114 -12.37 17.51 4.34
CA THR A 114 -13.78 17.49 3.97
C THR A 114 -13.95 18.08 2.57
N MET A 115 -15.04 17.73 1.89
CA MET A 115 -15.49 18.43 0.70
C MET A 115 -16.43 19.58 1.09
N GLU A 116 -16.41 20.65 0.30
CA GLU A 116 -17.35 21.76 0.41
C GLU A 116 -17.89 22.09 -0.99
N PRO A 117 -19.19 21.87 -1.28
CA PRO A 117 -20.21 21.29 -0.40
C PRO A 117 -19.99 19.79 -0.13
N ILE A 118 -20.62 19.26 0.93
CA ILE A 118 -20.67 17.81 1.17
C ILE A 118 -21.58 17.20 0.10
N LEU A 119 -21.04 16.24 -0.66
CA LEU A 119 -21.76 15.53 -1.71
C LEU A 119 -22.45 14.29 -1.13
N ALA A 120 -23.60 13.91 -1.69
CA ALA A 120 -24.27 12.69 -1.29
C ALA A 120 -23.39 11.46 -1.63
N PRO A 121 -23.25 10.48 -0.71
CA PRO A 121 -22.56 9.25 -1.04
C PRO A 121 -23.35 8.49 -2.13
N PRO A 122 -22.66 7.66 -2.93
CA PRO A 122 -23.33 6.90 -3.97
C PRO A 122 -24.37 5.94 -3.38
N GLU A 123 -25.51 5.78 -4.05
CA GLU A 123 -26.51 4.79 -3.67
C GLU A 123 -26.00 3.37 -3.97
N THR A 124 -25.96 2.51 -2.95
CA THR A 124 -25.69 1.08 -3.15
C THR A 124 -26.93 0.43 -3.76
N ILE A 125 -26.86 0.07 -5.04
CA ILE A 125 -27.96 -0.65 -5.68
C ILE A 125 -27.93 -2.09 -5.17
N GLN A 126 -28.91 -2.45 -4.31
CA GLN A 126 -29.14 -3.84 -3.92
C GLN A 126 -29.76 -4.59 -5.11
N GLN A 127 -28.93 -5.16 -5.97
CA GLN A 127 -29.40 -6.06 -7.02
C GLN A 127 -29.57 -7.47 -6.47
N SER A 128 -30.66 -8.14 -6.85
CA SER A 128 -30.82 -9.57 -6.61
C SER A 128 -29.91 -10.32 -7.59
N PHE A 129 -28.80 -10.85 -7.09
CA PHE A 129 -27.90 -11.69 -7.87
C PHE A 129 -28.40 -13.14 -7.90
N ASP A 130 -28.26 -13.79 -9.04
CA ASP A 130 -28.45 -15.24 -9.16
C ASP A 130 -27.42 -15.96 -8.30
N SER A 131 -27.66 -17.19 -7.86
CA SER A 131 -26.69 -17.91 -7.02
C SER A 131 -26.71 -19.39 -7.31
N THR A 132 -25.53 -20.00 -7.24
CA THR A 132 -25.34 -21.45 -7.28
C THR A 132 -25.29 -22.08 -5.88
N GLU A 133 -25.35 -21.26 -4.83
CA GLU A 133 -25.38 -21.75 -3.44
C GLU A 133 -26.74 -22.37 -3.11
N SER A 134 -26.76 -23.23 -2.08
CA SER A 134 -28.01 -23.83 -1.63
C SER A 134 -28.99 -22.77 -1.09
N LEU A 135 -30.28 -22.93 -1.38
CA LEU A 135 -31.32 -22.03 -0.87
C LEU A 135 -31.31 -21.93 0.66
N ALA A 136 -30.99 -23.02 1.35
CA ALA A 136 -30.86 -23.03 2.81
C ALA A 136 -29.72 -22.12 3.29
N LEU A 137 -28.56 -22.15 2.63
CA LEU A 137 -27.43 -21.28 2.93
C LEU A 137 -27.80 -19.81 2.68
N LEU A 138 -28.42 -19.51 1.54
CA LEU A 138 -28.82 -18.14 1.18
C LEU A 138 -29.87 -17.56 2.14
N HIS A 139 -30.88 -18.35 2.51
CA HIS A 139 -31.86 -17.94 3.52
C HIS A 139 -31.21 -17.67 4.87
N ARG A 140 -30.28 -18.53 5.30
CA ARG A 140 -29.53 -18.31 6.54
C ARG A 140 -28.64 -17.08 6.45
N ALA A 141 -27.94 -16.86 5.33
CA ALA A 141 -27.11 -15.68 5.08
C ALA A 141 -27.90 -14.38 5.26
N ARG A 142 -29.06 -14.27 4.60
CA ARG A 142 -29.95 -13.11 4.73
C ARG A 142 -30.43 -12.92 6.17
N ALA A 143 -30.95 -13.98 6.80
CA ALA A 143 -31.44 -13.90 8.17
C ALA A 143 -30.33 -13.52 9.18
N TRP A 144 -29.13 -14.05 8.99
CA TRP A 144 -27.97 -13.80 9.86
C TRP A 144 -27.49 -12.36 9.75
N VAL A 145 -27.39 -11.81 8.52
CA VAL A 145 -27.03 -10.40 8.28
C VAL A 145 -28.12 -9.46 8.80
N GLU A 146 -29.40 -9.74 8.53
CA GLU A 146 -30.52 -8.93 9.03
C GLU A 146 -30.55 -8.84 10.56
N GLU A 147 -30.30 -9.95 11.25
CA GLU A 147 -30.24 -9.97 12.72
C GLU A 147 -29.07 -9.12 13.24
N LEU A 148 -27.90 -9.20 12.60
CA LEU A 148 -26.72 -8.44 12.98
C LEU A 148 -26.91 -6.95 12.72
N ASN A 149 -27.44 -6.57 11.56
CA ASN A 149 -27.68 -5.17 11.20
C ASN A 149 -28.72 -4.51 12.11
N LYS A 150 -29.72 -5.26 12.59
CA LYS A 150 -30.67 -4.76 13.62
C LYS A 150 -29.98 -4.41 14.94
N LYS A 151 -28.95 -5.16 15.32
CA LYS A 151 -28.23 -4.98 16.59
C LYS A 151 -27.06 -3.99 16.49
N PHE A 152 -26.40 -3.95 15.34
CA PHE A 152 -25.20 -3.16 15.08
C PHE A 152 -25.30 -2.47 13.71
N PRO A 153 -26.12 -1.40 13.59
CA PRO A 153 -26.43 -0.77 12.29
C PRO A 153 -25.25 -0.04 11.64
N THR A 154 -24.17 0.22 12.40
CA THR A 154 -22.97 0.89 11.90
C THR A 154 -21.94 -0.07 11.30
N ARG A 155 -22.16 -1.38 11.39
CA ARG A 155 -21.24 -2.43 10.94
C ARG A 155 -21.82 -3.10 9.69
N ASP A 156 -21.06 -3.10 8.60
CA ASP A 156 -21.51 -3.64 7.32
C ASP A 156 -21.21 -5.15 7.20
N TYR A 157 -22.04 -5.98 7.82
CA TYR A 157 -21.83 -7.43 7.77
C TYR A 157 -22.21 -8.02 6.41
N LYS A 158 -21.26 -8.76 5.82
CA LYS A 158 -21.46 -9.52 4.59
C LYS A 158 -21.29 -11.01 4.85
N ALA A 159 -22.12 -11.82 4.20
CA ALA A 159 -21.98 -13.28 4.18
C ALA A 159 -21.73 -13.80 2.75
N THR A 160 -22.32 -13.13 1.76
CA THR A 160 -22.18 -13.42 0.33
C THR A 160 -21.76 -12.16 -0.41
N VAL A 161 -21.00 -12.34 -1.49
CA VAL A 161 -20.47 -11.29 -2.38
C VAL A 161 -20.80 -11.66 -3.83
N ALA A 162 -20.80 -10.69 -4.74
CA ALA A 162 -21.01 -10.97 -6.16
C ALA A 162 -19.69 -11.46 -6.79
N ASP A 163 -19.73 -12.47 -7.66
CA ASP A 163 -18.60 -12.80 -8.54
C ASP A 163 -18.65 -11.95 -9.82
N ILE A 164 -17.61 -12.07 -10.66
CA ILE A 164 -17.54 -11.39 -11.97
C ILE A 164 -18.70 -11.73 -12.93
N ASN A 165 -19.43 -12.80 -12.66
CA ASN A 165 -20.60 -13.22 -13.45
C ASN A 165 -21.91 -12.70 -12.85
N GLY A 166 -21.86 -11.86 -11.82
CA GLY A 166 -23.02 -11.34 -11.11
C GLY A 166 -23.74 -12.39 -10.28
N ARG A 167 -23.03 -13.42 -9.78
CA ARG A 167 -23.60 -14.45 -8.92
C ARG A 167 -23.26 -14.21 -7.46
N ALA A 168 -24.22 -14.37 -6.56
CA ALA A 168 -23.95 -14.35 -5.13
C ALA A 168 -23.22 -15.62 -4.70
N VAL A 169 -22.01 -15.46 -4.19
CA VAL A 169 -21.11 -16.52 -3.72
C VAL A 169 -20.81 -16.31 -2.25
N PHE A 170 -20.76 -17.39 -1.47
CA PHE A 170 -20.43 -17.32 -0.04
C PHE A 170 -18.94 -17.02 0.17
N ILE A 171 -18.59 -16.06 1.05
CA ILE A 171 -17.21 -15.52 1.17
C ILE A 171 -16.14 -16.63 1.35
N PRO A 172 -16.29 -17.60 2.27
CA PRO A 172 -15.35 -18.71 2.42
C PRO A 172 -15.08 -19.55 1.16
N ARG A 173 -15.90 -19.46 0.11
CA ARG A 173 -15.62 -20.13 -1.18
C ARG A 173 -14.39 -19.56 -1.88
N PHE A 174 -14.07 -18.30 -1.66
CA PHE A 174 -12.88 -17.63 -2.19
C PHE A 174 -11.61 -17.99 -1.42
N LEU A 175 -11.75 -18.62 -0.25
CA LEU A 175 -10.66 -18.88 0.67
C LEU A 175 -10.23 -20.33 0.62
N ARG A 176 -9.00 -20.57 0.20
CA ARG A 176 -8.34 -21.86 0.29
C ARG A 176 -6.82 -21.78 0.09
N PRO A 177 -6.05 -22.81 0.48
CA PRO A 177 -4.64 -22.90 0.14
C PRO A 177 -4.40 -22.85 -1.37
N LEU A 178 -3.52 -21.95 -1.83
CA LEU A 178 -3.11 -21.82 -3.23
C LEU A 178 -1.59 -22.01 -3.41
N PRO A 179 -1.11 -22.51 -4.57
CA PRO A 179 0.34 -22.61 -4.83
C PRO A 179 1.04 -21.26 -4.73
N LEU A 180 2.24 -21.25 -4.16
CA LEU A 180 3.02 -20.03 -3.98
C LEU A 180 3.67 -19.57 -5.31
N PRO A 181 3.75 -18.25 -5.57
CA PRO A 181 4.48 -17.73 -6.72
C PRO A 181 6.00 -17.99 -6.58
N PRO A 182 6.72 -18.16 -7.70
CA PRO A 182 8.18 -18.29 -7.68
C PRO A 182 8.82 -16.92 -7.40
N LEU A 183 8.98 -16.58 -6.11
CA LEU A 183 9.56 -15.31 -5.69
C LEU A 183 11.10 -15.37 -5.63
N PRO A 184 11.81 -14.31 -6.03
CA PRO A 184 13.26 -14.25 -5.92
C PRO A 184 13.74 -14.41 -4.48
N GLY A 185 14.68 -15.33 -4.25
CA GLY A 185 15.23 -15.63 -2.93
C GLY A 185 14.43 -16.60 -2.08
N ALA A 186 13.28 -17.09 -2.55
CA ALA A 186 12.62 -18.27 -1.96
C ALA A 186 13.40 -19.52 -2.38
N THR A 187 13.92 -20.29 -1.42
CA THR A 187 14.52 -21.59 -1.74
C THR A 187 13.40 -22.62 -1.92
N SER A 188 13.64 -23.64 -2.75
CA SER A 188 12.68 -24.74 -2.97
C SER A 188 12.27 -25.48 -1.68
N ASP A 189 13.04 -25.30 -0.60
CA ASP A 189 12.85 -26.00 0.69
C ASP A 189 11.93 -25.24 1.66
N ASP A 190 11.54 -23.99 1.35
CA ASP A 190 10.64 -23.19 2.18
C ASP A 190 9.19 -23.72 2.19
N ALA A 191 8.81 -24.51 1.17
CA ALA A 191 7.49 -25.14 1.10
C ALA A 191 7.33 -26.36 2.03
N THR A 192 8.42 -26.98 2.49
CA THR A 192 8.42 -28.20 3.30
C THR A 192 8.98 -28.01 4.71
N THR A 193 9.62 -26.87 5.01
CA THR A 193 10.41 -26.68 6.25
C THR A 193 10.08 -25.36 6.96
N ALA A 194 8.79 -25.04 7.09
CA ALA A 194 8.31 -23.87 7.85
C ALA A 194 8.35 -24.06 9.39
N THR A 195 9.32 -24.83 9.91
CA THR A 195 9.51 -25.10 11.35
C THR A 195 10.50 -24.15 12.03
N SER A 196 11.23 -23.31 11.30
CA SER A 196 12.01 -22.21 11.87
C SER A 196 11.23 -20.89 11.75
N THR A 197 11.04 -20.22 12.90
CA THR A 197 10.24 -18.99 13.04
C THR A 197 10.77 -17.79 12.25
N ALA A 198 12.07 -17.76 11.94
CA ALA A 198 12.69 -16.69 11.16
C ALA A 198 12.40 -16.80 9.65
N SER A 199 12.60 -17.97 9.02
CA SER A 199 12.39 -18.13 7.57
C SER A 199 10.92 -18.02 7.17
N GLY A 200 10.01 -18.51 8.02
CA GLY A 200 8.57 -18.41 7.76
C GLY A 200 8.05 -16.96 7.74
N THR A 201 8.61 -16.08 8.58
CA THR A 201 8.24 -14.65 8.61
C THR A 201 8.75 -13.94 7.36
N ASP A 202 9.97 -14.26 6.92
CA ASP A 202 10.56 -13.71 5.70
C ASP A 202 9.72 -14.07 4.47
N THR A 203 9.25 -15.32 4.35
CA THR A 203 8.36 -15.73 3.25
C THR A 203 7.04 -14.96 3.28
N GLN A 204 6.44 -14.74 4.45
CA GLN A 204 5.20 -13.97 4.58
C GLN A 204 5.39 -12.51 4.12
N GLN A 205 6.50 -11.89 4.49
CA GLN A 205 6.84 -10.53 4.04
C GLN A 205 7.07 -10.46 2.53
N ARG A 206 7.74 -11.44 1.93
CA ARG A 206 7.91 -11.53 0.47
C ARG A 206 6.57 -11.65 -0.26
N LEU A 207 5.64 -12.44 0.28
CA LEU A 207 4.29 -12.60 -0.28
C LEU A 207 3.45 -11.33 -0.13
N ALA A 208 3.46 -10.72 1.06
CA ALA A 208 2.79 -9.45 1.30
C ALA A 208 3.33 -8.34 0.38
N ARG A 209 4.65 -8.32 0.15
CA ARG A 209 5.31 -7.44 -0.80
C ARG A 209 4.87 -7.72 -2.24
N PHE A 210 4.82 -8.97 -2.66
CA PHE A 210 4.36 -9.35 -4.00
C PHE A 210 2.93 -8.90 -4.26
N VAL A 211 2.02 -9.17 -3.31
CA VAL A 211 0.61 -8.80 -3.45
C VAL A 211 0.43 -7.27 -3.47
N SER A 212 1.14 -6.52 -2.62
CA SER A 212 1.05 -5.05 -2.60
C SER A 212 1.66 -4.34 -3.82
N LEU A 213 2.36 -5.08 -4.69
CA LEU A 213 2.85 -4.57 -5.96
C LEU A 213 1.81 -4.65 -7.08
N ILE A 214 0.68 -5.31 -6.86
CA ILE A 214 -0.45 -5.29 -7.78
C ILE A 214 -1.14 -3.91 -7.65
N PRO A 215 -1.35 -3.17 -8.74
CA PRO A 215 -2.01 -1.88 -8.71
C PRO A 215 -3.43 -1.92 -8.11
N PHE A 216 -3.75 -0.92 -7.28
CA PHE A 216 -5.11 -0.71 -6.78
C PHE A 216 -6.01 -0.10 -7.85
N LEU A 217 -7.18 -0.71 -8.06
CA LEU A 217 -8.24 -0.25 -8.93
C LEU A 217 -9.59 -0.59 -8.29
N ALA A 218 -10.31 0.42 -7.82
CA ALA A 218 -11.62 0.24 -7.18
C ALA A 218 -12.69 -0.21 -8.17
N ASP A 219 -13.58 -1.10 -7.73
CA ASP A 219 -14.70 -1.61 -8.54
C ASP A 219 -15.59 -0.53 -9.12
N THR A 220 -15.87 0.52 -8.36
CA THR A 220 -16.72 1.64 -8.80
C THR A 220 -16.22 2.33 -10.08
N ILE A 221 -14.91 2.20 -10.38
CA ILE A 221 -14.29 2.73 -11.58
C ILE A 221 -14.52 1.78 -12.77
N THR A 222 -14.51 0.47 -12.53
CA THR A 222 -14.63 -0.57 -13.55
C THR A 222 -16.09 -0.90 -13.87
N PHE A 223 -16.95 -0.90 -12.84
CA PHE A 223 -18.36 -1.29 -12.89
C PHE A 223 -19.25 -0.23 -12.23
N PRO A 224 -19.54 0.90 -12.92
CA PRO A 224 -20.36 1.97 -12.37
C PRO A 224 -21.77 1.48 -12.01
N GLY A 225 -22.14 1.61 -10.73
CA GLY A 225 -23.45 1.21 -10.20
C GLY A 225 -23.56 -0.26 -9.77
N ILE A 226 -22.48 -1.04 -9.81
CA ILE A 226 -22.45 -2.43 -9.32
C ILE A 226 -21.74 -2.47 -7.95
N CYS A 227 -22.23 -3.35 -7.08
CA CYS A 227 -21.71 -3.65 -5.74
C CYS A 227 -20.41 -4.49 -5.83
N ASP A 228 -19.51 -4.37 -4.85
CA ASP A 228 -18.27 -5.16 -4.67
C ASP A 228 -18.29 -6.52 -5.37
N ILE A 229 -17.53 -6.62 -6.45
CA ILE A 229 -17.37 -7.81 -7.29
C ILE A 229 -16.05 -8.46 -6.89
N TRP A 230 -16.13 -9.70 -6.41
CA TRP A 230 -14.95 -10.44 -6.01
C TRP A 230 -14.42 -11.28 -7.17
N GLU A 231 -13.15 -11.07 -7.52
CA GLU A 231 -12.44 -11.90 -8.48
C GLU A 231 -11.79 -13.12 -7.80
N THR A 232 -11.62 -14.22 -8.54
CA THR A 232 -10.75 -15.31 -8.08
C THR A 232 -9.28 -14.88 -8.19
N SER A 233 -8.40 -15.53 -7.42
CA SER A 233 -6.98 -15.19 -7.35
C SER A 233 -6.27 -15.27 -8.70
N ASP A 234 -6.68 -16.18 -9.60
CA ASP A 234 -6.16 -16.25 -10.96
C ASP A 234 -6.70 -15.19 -11.91
N GLN A 235 -7.94 -14.75 -11.72
CA GLN A 235 -8.55 -13.66 -12.48
C GLN A 235 -7.84 -12.37 -12.11
N PHE A 236 -7.72 -12.11 -10.81
CA PHE A 236 -7.02 -10.95 -10.28
C PHE A 236 -5.56 -10.85 -10.79
N LEU A 237 -4.80 -11.96 -10.78
CA LEU A 237 -3.43 -11.99 -11.33
C LEU A 237 -3.38 -11.75 -12.85
N ARG A 238 -4.44 -12.08 -13.60
CA ARG A 238 -4.55 -11.78 -15.04
C ARG A 238 -4.98 -10.34 -15.31
N THR A 239 -5.88 -9.82 -14.50
CA THR A 239 -6.36 -8.42 -14.57
C THR A 239 -5.21 -7.45 -14.24
N MET A 240 -4.27 -7.87 -13.37
CA MET A 240 -3.14 -7.06 -12.89
C MET A 240 -3.58 -5.76 -12.19
N ALA A 241 -4.80 -5.73 -11.66
CA ALA A 241 -5.35 -4.66 -10.84
C ALA A 241 -6.61 -5.15 -10.11
N GLY A 242 -6.91 -4.57 -8.96
CA GLY A 242 -8.08 -4.90 -8.11
C GLY A 242 -8.07 -4.07 -6.84
N ASP A 243 -8.98 -4.29 -5.90
CA ASP A 243 -9.06 -3.49 -4.67
C ASP A 243 -8.78 -4.31 -3.41
N ASP A 244 -9.22 -3.83 -2.24
CA ASP A 244 -8.76 -4.37 -0.95
C ASP A 244 -9.12 -5.86 -0.80
N GLU A 245 -10.26 -6.26 -1.37
CA GLU A 245 -10.86 -7.59 -1.34
C GLU A 245 -10.01 -8.63 -2.08
N GLU A 246 -9.68 -8.42 -3.36
CA GLU A 246 -8.86 -9.36 -4.14
C GLU A 246 -7.46 -9.51 -3.56
N HIS A 247 -6.86 -8.40 -3.12
CA HIS A 247 -5.55 -8.42 -2.49
C HIS A 247 -5.59 -9.23 -1.18
N ALA A 248 -6.62 -9.04 -0.35
CA ALA A 248 -6.78 -9.78 0.90
C ALA A 248 -7.01 -11.28 0.65
N VAL A 249 -7.85 -11.64 -0.33
CA VAL A 249 -8.10 -13.02 -0.74
C VAL A 249 -6.83 -13.70 -1.22
N LEU A 250 -6.08 -13.06 -2.11
CA LEU A 250 -4.84 -13.61 -2.65
C LEU A 250 -3.80 -13.86 -1.54
N LEU A 251 -3.57 -12.85 -0.69
CA LEU A 251 -2.60 -12.94 0.39
C LEU A 251 -3.00 -13.98 1.45
N ASN A 252 -4.27 -14.01 1.85
CA ASN A 252 -4.77 -14.99 2.81
C ASN A 252 -4.62 -16.41 2.26
N ASN A 253 -4.92 -16.65 0.98
CA ASN A 253 -4.76 -17.95 0.35
C ASN A 253 -3.31 -18.46 0.33
N TYR A 254 -2.33 -17.56 0.19
CA TYR A 254 -0.92 -17.91 0.35
C TYR A 254 -0.56 -18.24 1.80
N PHE A 255 -1.07 -17.50 2.77
CA PHE A 255 -0.85 -17.80 4.18
C PHE A 255 -1.48 -19.13 4.60
N LEU A 256 -2.64 -19.47 4.07
CA LEU A 256 -3.25 -20.80 4.22
C LEU A 256 -2.34 -21.90 3.65
N ARG A 257 -1.69 -21.69 2.50
CA ARG A 257 -0.70 -22.63 1.94
C ARG A 257 0.51 -22.83 2.84
N LEU A 258 0.91 -21.79 3.57
CA LEU A 258 1.96 -21.83 4.59
C LEU A 258 1.49 -22.42 5.93
N ASN A 259 0.28 -22.99 6.00
CA ASN A 259 -0.35 -23.52 7.21
C ASN A 259 -0.44 -22.49 8.36
N ARG A 260 -0.59 -21.21 8.03
CA ARG A 260 -0.78 -20.14 9.02
C ARG A 260 -2.26 -19.97 9.33
N LYS A 261 -2.58 -19.83 10.62
CA LYS A 261 -3.93 -19.43 11.06
C LYS A 261 -4.16 -18.00 10.61
N SER A 262 -4.94 -17.87 9.55
CA SER A 262 -5.17 -16.61 8.86
C SER A 262 -6.65 -16.37 8.61
N TRP A 263 -7.03 -15.10 8.60
CA TRP A 263 -8.38 -14.64 8.30
C TRP A 263 -8.31 -13.42 7.42
N ILE A 264 -9.27 -13.29 6.52
CA ILE A 264 -9.64 -11.97 6.01
C ILE A 264 -10.44 -11.27 7.10
N ALA A 265 -10.10 -10.01 7.36
CA ALA A 265 -10.82 -9.13 8.25
C ALA A 265 -11.46 -7.99 7.47
N MET A 266 -12.78 -7.82 7.59
CA MET A 266 -13.49 -6.67 7.04
C MET A 266 -13.69 -5.62 8.13
N GLY A 267 -13.45 -4.38 7.77
CA GLY A 267 -13.38 -3.30 8.73
C GLY A 267 -13.39 -1.92 8.08
N VAL A 268 -12.99 -0.94 8.87
CA VAL A 268 -12.83 0.45 8.43
C VAL A 268 -11.42 0.92 8.76
N SER A 269 -10.72 1.47 7.78
CA SER A 269 -9.43 2.16 7.90
C SER A 269 -9.61 3.68 7.91
N ILE A 270 -8.70 4.39 8.57
CA ILE A 270 -8.53 5.84 8.42
C ILE A 270 -8.18 6.23 6.97
N TYR A 271 -7.49 5.35 6.23
CA TYR A 271 -6.99 5.64 4.88
C TYR A 271 -8.05 5.41 3.81
N SER A 272 -8.75 4.29 3.89
CA SER A 272 -9.63 3.80 2.82
C SER A 272 -11.11 3.90 3.12
N GLY A 273 -11.51 4.11 4.39
CA GLY A 273 -12.90 3.86 4.78
C GLY A 273 -13.12 2.35 4.91
N PRO A 274 -14.26 1.80 4.43
CA PRO A 274 -14.46 0.34 4.35
C PRO A 274 -13.31 -0.33 3.58
N CYS A 275 -12.76 -1.41 4.11
CA CYS A 275 -11.64 -2.13 3.48
C CYS A 275 -11.44 -3.52 4.08
N CYS A 276 -10.66 -4.34 3.38
CA CYS A 276 -10.23 -5.66 3.79
C CYS A 276 -8.76 -5.72 4.24
N PHE A 277 -8.47 -6.59 5.20
CA PHE A 277 -7.12 -6.86 5.70
C PHE A 277 -6.90 -8.35 5.85
N VAL A 278 -5.65 -8.77 6.00
CA VAL A 278 -5.31 -10.16 6.38
C VAL A 278 -4.77 -10.18 7.80
N LEU A 279 -5.35 -11.02 8.66
CA LEU A 279 -4.86 -11.25 10.01
C LEU A 279 -4.16 -12.59 10.07
N THR A 280 -3.03 -12.66 10.77
CA THR A 280 -2.38 -13.93 11.12
C THR A 280 -2.18 -14.00 12.62
N LYS A 281 -2.42 -15.16 13.22
CA LYS A 281 -2.23 -15.37 14.66
C LYS A 281 -1.44 -16.63 14.93
N GLU A 282 -0.29 -16.50 15.58
CA GLU A 282 0.41 -17.64 16.16
C GLU A 282 -0.17 -17.97 17.53
N ASP A 283 -0.11 -19.24 17.96
CA ASP A 283 -0.72 -19.70 19.22
C ASP A 283 -0.12 -19.04 20.47
N THR A 284 1.14 -18.60 20.37
CA THR A 284 1.85 -17.88 21.42
C THR A 284 1.48 -16.40 21.50
N GLN A 285 0.85 -15.84 20.45
CA GLN A 285 0.56 -14.42 20.33
C GLN A 285 -0.83 -14.10 20.88
N ARG A 286 -0.90 -13.12 21.78
CA ARG A 286 -2.17 -12.62 22.33
C ARG A 286 -2.99 -11.86 21.28
N PHE A 287 -2.32 -11.02 20.49
CA PHE A 287 -2.92 -10.18 19.46
C PHE A 287 -2.45 -10.65 18.09
N PRO A 288 -3.35 -10.76 17.09
CA PRO A 288 -2.95 -11.08 15.74
C PRO A 288 -2.11 -9.95 15.13
N ILE A 289 -1.23 -10.35 14.21
CA ILE A 289 -0.55 -9.46 13.29
C ILE A 289 -1.53 -9.15 12.16
N CYS A 290 -1.67 -7.87 11.83
CA CYS A 290 -2.43 -7.41 10.70
C CYS A 290 -1.50 -7.04 9.56
N TRP A 291 -1.81 -7.55 8.38
CA TRP A 291 -1.12 -7.28 7.13
C TRP A 291 -1.96 -6.31 6.31
N SER A 292 -1.37 -5.16 6.01
CA SER A 292 -1.95 -4.18 5.10
C SER A 292 -1.76 -4.64 3.66
N VAL A 293 -2.86 -4.79 2.94
CA VAL A 293 -2.86 -5.19 1.54
C VAL A 293 -2.34 -4.09 0.61
N ALA A 294 -2.48 -2.83 1.02
CA ALA A 294 -2.12 -1.66 0.22
C ALA A 294 -0.62 -1.39 0.13
N ASP A 295 0.13 -1.71 1.18
CA ASP A 295 1.57 -1.42 1.26
C ASP A 295 2.41 -2.62 1.72
N GLY A 296 1.79 -3.77 1.96
CA GLY A 296 2.45 -5.01 2.36
C GLY A 296 3.07 -4.99 3.75
N HIS A 297 2.78 -3.96 4.58
CA HIS A 297 3.35 -3.86 5.91
C HIS A 297 2.56 -4.69 6.94
N ASP A 298 3.30 -5.34 7.82
CA ASP A 298 2.75 -5.98 9.00
C ASP A 298 2.80 -5.05 10.22
N ALA A 299 1.73 -5.08 11.02
CA ALA A 299 1.65 -4.37 12.29
C ALA A 299 0.79 -5.16 13.27
N ALA A 300 1.18 -5.17 14.54
CA ALA A 300 0.34 -5.75 15.58
C ALA A 300 -0.98 -4.96 15.67
N THR A 301 -2.10 -5.67 15.87
CA THR A 301 -3.43 -5.04 16.03
C THR A 301 -3.56 -4.16 17.28
N ILE A 302 -2.67 -4.35 18.27
CA ILE A 302 -2.60 -3.49 19.46
C ILE A 302 -1.87 -2.16 19.20
N ASP A 303 -1.10 -2.05 18.11
CA ASP A 303 -0.35 -0.83 17.83
C ASP A 303 -1.30 0.37 17.70
N THR A 304 -1.00 1.42 18.45
CA THR A 304 -1.81 2.66 18.47
C THR A 304 -1.74 3.39 17.14
N TRP A 305 -0.70 3.14 16.34
CA TRP A 305 -0.51 3.74 15.01
C TRP A 305 -1.05 2.89 13.88
N ASN A 306 -1.72 1.78 14.19
CA ASN A 306 -2.42 0.98 13.20
C ASN A 306 -3.59 1.80 12.61
N PRO A 307 -3.71 1.92 11.27
CA PRO A 307 -4.75 2.73 10.65
C PRO A 307 -6.17 2.16 10.80
N ILE A 308 -6.31 0.93 11.30
CA ILE A 308 -7.59 0.25 11.44
C ILE A 308 -8.39 0.86 12.59
N ARG A 309 -9.61 1.30 12.28
CA ARG A 309 -10.56 1.84 13.26
C ARG A 309 -11.48 0.79 13.84
N SER A 310 -11.91 -0.14 13.01
CA SER A 310 -12.88 -1.16 13.43
C SER A 310 -12.71 -2.43 12.61
N ILE A 311 -12.88 -3.58 13.24
CA ILE A 311 -13.04 -4.89 12.60
C ILE A 311 -14.37 -5.48 13.04
N TYR A 312 -15.23 -5.77 12.07
CA TYR A 312 -16.56 -6.29 12.33
C TYR A 312 -16.79 -7.70 11.78
N LEU A 313 -16.02 -8.15 10.78
CA LEU A 313 -16.15 -9.49 10.22
C LEU A 313 -14.77 -10.17 10.12
N LEU A 314 -14.71 -11.45 10.44
CA LEU A 314 -13.58 -12.32 10.11
C LEU A 314 -14.08 -13.48 9.24
N ALA A 315 -13.30 -13.89 8.25
CA ALA A 315 -13.59 -15.07 7.43
C ALA A 315 -12.32 -15.88 7.16
N ASN A 316 -12.46 -17.19 7.17
CA ASN A 316 -11.43 -18.13 6.68
C ASN A 316 -12.08 -19.16 5.73
N GLU A 317 -11.32 -20.18 5.34
CA GLU A 317 -11.77 -21.29 4.49
C GLU A 317 -12.88 -22.16 5.10
N GLU A 318 -13.17 -21.97 6.39
CA GLU A 318 -14.13 -22.77 7.14
C GLU A 318 -15.41 -22.04 7.50
N ASN A 319 -15.32 -20.78 7.91
CA ASN A 319 -16.45 -20.07 8.48
C ASN A 319 -16.32 -18.55 8.35
N ILE A 320 -17.41 -17.87 8.68
CA ILE A 320 -17.47 -16.43 8.87
C ILE A 320 -17.84 -16.16 10.33
N TRP A 321 -17.22 -15.17 10.95
CA TRP A 321 -17.50 -14.73 12.30
C TRP A 321 -17.81 -13.23 12.32
N ALA A 322 -18.99 -12.87 12.81
CA ALA A 322 -19.36 -11.50 13.08
C ALA A 322 -18.93 -11.09 14.50
N ASN A 323 -18.24 -9.96 14.59
CA ASN A 323 -17.93 -9.35 15.88
C ASN A 323 -19.23 -8.82 16.51
N ILE A 324 -19.65 -9.41 17.63
CA ILE A 324 -20.82 -8.97 18.40
C ILE A 324 -20.45 -8.35 19.74
N GLN A 325 -19.17 -7.99 19.91
CA GLN A 325 -18.67 -7.24 21.06
C GLN A 325 -19.14 -5.78 20.99
N GLU A 326 -19.18 -5.12 22.15
CA GLU A 326 -19.45 -3.67 22.23
C GLU A 326 -18.39 -2.86 21.49
N GLN A 327 -17.13 -3.28 21.58
CA GLN A 327 -15.99 -2.65 20.91
C GLN A 327 -15.65 -3.37 19.60
N ASP A 328 -15.34 -2.61 18.56
CA ASP A 328 -14.82 -3.10 17.28
C ASP A 328 -13.41 -2.57 16.97
N LEU A 329 -12.86 -1.68 17.79
CA LEU A 329 -11.46 -1.26 17.69
C LEU A 329 -10.53 -2.44 17.99
N PRO A 330 -9.57 -2.79 17.11
CA PRO A 330 -8.69 -3.95 17.26
C PRO A 330 -7.96 -4.04 18.62
N SER A 331 -7.49 -2.90 19.15
CA SER A 331 -6.79 -2.84 20.44
C SER A 331 -7.69 -3.07 21.66
N ARG A 332 -9.02 -3.02 21.50
CA ARG A 332 -10.02 -3.13 22.57
C ARG A 332 -10.97 -4.31 22.41
N MET A 333 -10.73 -5.19 21.44
CA MET A 333 -11.55 -6.36 21.19
C MET A 333 -10.77 -7.66 21.37
N SER A 334 -11.50 -8.74 21.62
CA SER A 334 -10.95 -10.09 21.64
C SER A 334 -10.95 -10.69 20.23
N PHE A 335 -9.87 -11.37 19.86
CA PHE A 335 -9.74 -12.14 18.62
C PHE A 335 -9.88 -13.65 18.84
N ASP A 336 -10.55 -14.06 19.92
CA ASP A 336 -10.89 -15.46 20.16
C ASP A 336 -12.22 -15.82 19.49
N VAL A 337 -12.15 -16.29 18.25
CA VAL A 337 -13.32 -16.70 17.45
C VAL A 337 -14.09 -17.90 18.02
N THR A 338 -13.52 -18.60 19.01
CA THR A 338 -14.20 -19.73 19.68
C THR A 338 -15.22 -19.25 20.71
N ASN A 339 -15.09 -18.01 21.19
CA ASN A 339 -16.01 -17.43 22.16
C ASN A 339 -17.28 -16.89 21.47
N THR A 340 -18.33 -17.71 21.47
CA THR A 340 -19.62 -17.39 20.84
C THR A 340 -20.38 -16.21 21.45
N LYS A 341 -19.96 -15.72 22.62
CA LYS A 341 -20.50 -14.48 23.22
C LYS A 341 -19.90 -13.21 22.61
N GLN A 342 -18.74 -13.33 21.96
CA GLN A 342 -17.98 -12.23 21.35
C GLN A 342 -17.98 -12.30 19.84
N TRP A 343 -17.95 -13.52 19.28
CA TRP A 343 -17.95 -13.78 17.85
C TRP A 343 -19.12 -14.70 17.51
N LYS A 344 -20.06 -14.21 16.71
CA LYS A 344 -21.16 -15.02 16.21
C LYS A 344 -20.70 -15.75 14.95
N PRO A 345 -20.55 -17.08 14.96
CA PRO A 345 -20.20 -17.82 13.75
C PRO A 345 -21.40 -17.92 12.80
N PHE A 346 -21.13 -18.08 11.50
CA PHE A 346 -22.16 -18.37 10.51
C PHE A 346 -22.60 -19.83 10.57
N PHE A 347 -21.64 -20.76 10.49
CA PHE A 347 -21.86 -22.18 10.78
C PHE A 347 -21.73 -22.43 12.28
N ASP A 348 -22.75 -23.03 12.87
CA ASP A 348 -22.81 -23.37 14.29
C ASP A 348 -23.40 -24.78 14.47
N ARG A 349 -23.71 -25.17 15.71
CA ARG A 349 -24.32 -26.49 15.99
C ARG A 349 -25.71 -26.66 15.38
N SER A 350 -26.46 -25.58 15.13
CA SER A 350 -27.79 -25.60 14.53
C SER A 350 -27.76 -25.72 13.01
N PHE A 351 -26.68 -25.22 12.40
CA PHE A 351 -26.43 -25.30 10.97
C PHE A 351 -24.95 -25.60 10.75
N PRO A 352 -24.58 -26.89 10.88
CA PRO A 352 -23.21 -27.31 10.67
C PRO A 352 -22.82 -27.16 9.21
N ARG A 353 -21.53 -26.97 8.96
CA ARG A 353 -20.96 -26.96 7.61
C ARG A 353 -21.06 -28.35 6.99
N ASP A 354 -21.63 -28.44 5.79
CA ASP A 354 -21.57 -29.65 4.99
C ASP A 354 -20.22 -29.72 4.26
N VAL A 355 -19.33 -30.58 4.75
CA VAL A 355 -17.99 -30.77 4.19
C VAL A 355 -18.05 -31.53 2.85
N ALA A 356 -19.05 -32.40 2.65
CA ALA A 356 -19.14 -33.22 1.45
C ALA A 356 -19.55 -32.41 0.22
N GLN A 357 -20.34 -31.36 0.41
CA GLN A 357 -20.75 -30.42 -0.64
C GLN A 357 -19.87 -29.16 -0.69
N TRP A 358 -18.70 -29.17 -0.03
CA TRP A 358 -17.85 -28.01 0.03
C TRP A 358 -16.91 -27.92 -1.18
N SER A 359 -17.17 -26.97 -2.06
CA SER A 359 -16.25 -26.56 -3.13
C SER A 359 -15.72 -25.15 -2.89
N SER A 360 -14.56 -24.82 -3.45
CA SER A 360 -14.06 -23.45 -3.54
C SER A 360 -14.21 -22.97 -4.98
N VAL A 361 -14.46 -21.68 -5.19
CA VAL A 361 -14.51 -21.06 -6.52
C VAL A 361 -13.12 -20.77 -7.09
N GLN A 362 -12.08 -20.79 -6.25
CA GLN A 362 -10.70 -20.64 -6.69
C GLN A 362 -10.29 -21.79 -7.65
N PRO A 363 -9.21 -21.65 -8.45
CA PRO A 363 -8.62 -22.70 -9.30
C PRO A 363 -7.51 -23.49 -8.60
N SER A 364 -7.47 -24.83 -8.75
CA SER A 364 -6.68 -25.70 -7.85
C SER A 364 -5.20 -25.37 -7.90
N ASP A 365 -4.80 -24.91 -9.08
CA ASP A 365 -3.47 -24.50 -9.43
C ASP A 365 -3.53 -23.13 -10.11
N ILE A 366 -2.48 -22.34 -9.90
CA ILE A 366 -2.27 -21.06 -10.56
C ILE A 366 -1.00 -21.17 -11.40
N ASN A 367 -1.12 -20.84 -12.68
CA ASN A 367 0.03 -20.75 -13.57
C ASN A 367 0.67 -19.35 -13.45
N TYR A 368 1.85 -19.29 -12.85
CA TYR A 368 2.62 -18.07 -12.75
C TYR A 368 3.51 -17.90 -13.99
N GLU A 369 3.23 -16.88 -14.78
CA GLU A 369 4.01 -16.60 -15.99
C GLU A 369 5.29 -15.84 -15.63
N GLN A 370 6.42 -16.26 -16.20
CA GLN A 370 7.67 -15.55 -15.99
C GLN A 370 7.67 -14.25 -16.79
N THR A 371 7.93 -13.14 -16.11
CA THR A 371 8.12 -11.83 -16.74
C THR A 371 9.41 -11.81 -17.55
N ARG A 372 9.34 -11.32 -18.78
CA ARG A 372 10.48 -11.30 -19.72
C ARG A 372 11.46 -10.19 -19.38
N ASP A 373 12.70 -10.55 -19.10
CA ASP A 373 13.75 -9.58 -18.74
C ASP A 373 14.02 -8.54 -19.84
N GLU A 374 13.85 -8.90 -21.12
CA GLU A 374 14.03 -8.00 -22.26
C GLU A 374 13.02 -6.84 -22.24
N ASP A 375 11.76 -7.14 -21.95
CA ASP A 375 10.68 -6.15 -21.88
C ASP A 375 10.89 -5.22 -20.69
N VAL A 376 11.33 -5.77 -19.55
CA VAL A 376 11.65 -5.01 -18.34
C VAL A 376 12.82 -4.05 -18.57
N GLN A 377 13.88 -4.49 -19.24
CA GLN A 377 15.03 -3.65 -19.57
C GLN A 377 14.65 -2.52 -20.54
N SER A 378 13.81 -2.82 -21.53
CA SER A 378 13.29 -1.83 -22.47
C SER A 378 12.45 -0.76 -21.76
N LEU A 379 11.57 -1.18 -20.86
CA LEU A 379 10.73 -0.29 -20.05
C LEU A 379 11.56 0.56 -19.06
N GLU A 380 12.56 -0.04 -18.39
CA GLU A 380 13.47 0.65 -17.48
C GLU A 380 14.20 1.78 -18.22
N LYS A 381 14.73 1.50 -19.42
CA LYS A 381 15.36 2.50 -20.28
C LYS A 381 14.37 3.59 -20.71
N HIS A 382 13.17 3.21 -21.13
CA HIS A 382 12.15 4.16 -21.58
C HIS A 382 11.74 5.13 -20.46
N ILE A 383 11.47 4.63 -19.24
CA ILE A 383 11.13 5.47 -18.08
C ILE A 383 12.28 6.42 -17.75
N LEU A 384 13.53 5.93 -17.76
CA LEU A 384 14.70 6.77 -17.52
C LEU A 384 14.81 7.91 -18.54
N GLU A 385 14.60 7.64 -19.83
CA GLU A 385 14.62 8.64 -20.90
C GLU A 385 13.51 9.67 -20.74
N VAL A 386 12.27 9.23 -20.47
CA VAL A 386 11.13 10.11 -20.23
C VAL A 386 11.38 11.03 -19.04
N LEU A 387 11.86 10.48 -17.91
CA LEU A 387 12.18 11.28 -16.73
C LEU A 387 13.30 12.29 -17.00
N ARG A 388 14.35 11.91 -17.74
CA ARG A 388 15.42 12.85 -18.13
C ARG A 388 14.88 14.01 -18.96
N HIS A 389 14.04 13.72 -19.95
CA HIS A 389 13.41 14.75 -20.77
C HIS A 389 12.53 15.68 -19.91
N LYS A 390 11.71 15.11 -19.03
CA LYS A 390 10.85 15.88 -18.11
C LYS A 390 11.66 16.76 -17.15
N PHE A 391 12.82 16.31 -16.68
CA PHE A 391 13.72 17.14 -15.88
C PHE A 391 14.27 18.35 -16.62
N VAL A 392 14.50 18.24 -17.93
CA VAL A 392 14.91 19.39 -18.76
C VAL A 392 13.74 20.35 -18.90
N GLU A 393 12.57 19.84 -19.30
CA GLU A 393 11.32 20.61 -19.44
C GLU A 393 10.94 21.37 -18.17
N TRP A 394 10.95 20.70 -17.00
CA TRP A 394 10.56 21.32 -15.73
C TRP A 394 11.54 22.36 -15.20
N ARG A 395 12.78 22.36 -15.70
CA ARG A 395 13.83 23.27 -15.23
C ARG A 395 14.03 24.46 -16.15
N GLU A 396 13.39 24.51 -17.32
CA GLU A 396 13.53 25.64 -18.24
C GLU A 396 13.30 26.99 -17.53
N PRO A 397 14.23 27.97 -17.68
CA PRO A 397 15.37 28.00 -18.60
C PRO A 397 16.72 27.47 -18.04
N ASN A 398 16.73 26.87 -16.84
CA ASN A 398 17.96 26.42 -16.17
C ASN A 398 18.56 25.15 -16.81
N VAL A 399 19.89 25.07 -16.81
CA VAL A 399 20.61 23.94 -17.42
C VAL A 399 20.61 22.74 -16.47
N THR A 400 20.22 21.57 -16.97
CA THR A 400 20.29 20.28 -16.24
C THR A 400 21.59 19.56 -16.51
N ARG A 401 22.42 19.44 -15.46
CA ARG A 401 23.68 18.70 -15.47
C ARG A 401 23.49 17.37 -14.76
N TRP A 402 24.05 16.29 -15.32
CA TRP A 402 23.92 14.94 -14.77
C TRP A 402 25.25 14.44 -14.21
N HIS A 403 25.26 13.98 -12.95
CA HIS A 403 26.43 13.40 -12.30
C HIS A 403 26.49 11.88 -12.50
N TRP A 404 27.20 11.45 -13.55
CA TRP A 404 27.22 10.05 -14.00
C TRP A 404 27.74 9.03 -12.97
N ALA A 405 28.77 9.38 -12.17
CA ALA A 405 29.35 8.44 -11.21
C ALA A 405 28.38 8.15 -10.05
N CYS A 406 27.75 9.19 -9.50
CA CYS A 406 26.66 9.07 -8.55
C CYS A 406 25.50 8.22 -9.14
N GLN A 407 25.07 8.45 -10.39
CA GLN A 407 24.02 7.64 -11.03
C GLN A 407 24.32 6.13 -11.03
N LYS A 408 25.56 5.74 -11.37
CA LYS A 408 25.96 4.32 -11.35
C LYS A 408 25.85 3.72 -9.94
N ARG A 409 26.23 4.48 -8.92
CA ARG A 409 26.12 4.06 -7.51
C ARG A 409 24.67 3.93 -7.07
N LEU A 410 23.84 4.90 -7.42
CA LEU A 410 22.39 4.87 -7.14
C LEU A 410 21.72 3.64 -7.76
N GLN A 411 22.07 3.27 -9.00
CA GLN A 411 21.53 2.07 -9.65
C GLN A 411 21.84 0.78 -8.86
N ALA A 412 23.06 0.65 -8.35
CA ALA A 412 23.46 -0.50 -7.54
C ALA A 412 22.72 -0.55 -6.18
N ILE A 413 22.42 0.62 -5.60
CA ILE A 413 21.62 0.73 -4.37
C ILE A 413 20.18 0.27 -4.63
N LEU A 414 19.55 0.69 -5.72
CA LEU A 414 18.17 0.31 -6.03
C LEU A 414 17.97 -1.21 -6.17
N LYS A 415 18.91 -1.92 -6.81
CA LYS A 415 18.83 -3.38 -6.96
C LYS A 415 18.81 -4.12 -5.63
N ARG A 416 19.63 -3.67 -4.65
CA ARG A 416 19.65 -4.27 -3.31
C ARG A 416 18.43 -3.87 -2.48
N LYS A 417 17.89 -2.67 -2.71
CA LYS A 417 16.74 -2.15 -1.98
C LYS A 417 15.50 -3.01 -2.12
N GLU A 418 15.21 -3.54 -3.30
CA GLU A 418 14.06 -4.44 -3.44
C GLU A 418 14.26 -5.74 -2.67
N ILE A 419 15.46 -6.33 -2.76
CA ILE A 419 15.80 -7.55 -2.03
C ILE A 419 15.64 -7.33 -0.52
N GLN A 420 16.12 -6.21 0.03
CA GLN A 420 15.97 -5.88 1.44
C GLN A 420 14.52 -5.58 1.84
N SER A 421 13.76 -4.88 0.98
CA SER A 421 12.36 -4.54 1.24
C SER A 421 11.47 -5.78 1.28
N SER A 422 11.86 -6.84 0.56
CA SER A 422 11.15 -8.12 0.58
C SER A 422 11.32 -8.94 1.87
N VAL A 423 12.28 -8.58 2.75
CA VAL A 423 12.61 -9.31 4.00
C VAL A 423 12.45 -8.44 5.25
N GLY A 424 11.82 -7.26 5.13
CA GLY A 424 11.52 -6.38 6.27
C GLY A 424 12.73 -5.78 7.01
N HIS A 425 13.98 -6.11 6.62
CA HIS A 425 15.21 -5.74 7.34
C HIS A 425 16.24 -5.10 6.40
N GLY A 426 16.12 -3.79 6.18
CA GLY A 426 17.13 -3.01 5.45
C GLY A 426 18.12 -2.35 6.40
N ASN A 427 19.38 -2.79 6.42
CA ASN A 427 20.44 -2.07 7.14
C ASN A 427 20.77 -0.78 6.38
N THR A 428 20.39 0.37 6.93
CA THR A 428 20.56 1.68 6.28
C THR A 428 22.02 2.12 6.16
N ASN A 429 22.87 1.59 7.05
CA ASN A 429 24.25 2.03 7.22
C ASN A 429 25.14 1.70 6.01
N ASP A 430 24.87 0.61 5.29
CA ASP A 430 25.67 0.21 4.13
C ASP A 430 25.54 1.21 2.97
N MET A 431 24.41 1.92 2.88
CA MET A 431 24.15 2.89 1.81
C MET A 431 24.80 4.25 2.06
N GLU A 432 24.82 4.71 3.31
CA GLU A 432 25.52 5.95 3.68
C GLU A 432 27.02 5.81 3.42
N GLN A 433 27.60 4.65 3.73
CA GLN A 433 29.00 4.36 3.43
C GLN A 433 29.30 4.39 1.92
N GLU A 434 28.39 3.88 1.09
CA GLU A 434 28.58 3.83 -0.36
C GLU A 434 28.52 5.20 -1.04
N LEU A 435 27.81 6.15 -0.44
CA LEU A 435 27.71 7.54 -0.93
C LEU A 435 28.69 8.49 -0.23
N ALA A 436 29.41 8.03 0.79
CA ALA A 436 30.38 8.82 1.55
C ALA A 436 31.49 9.42 0.67
N GLU A 437 31.90 8.72 -0.40
CA GLU A 437 32.90 9.21 -1.35
C GLU A 437 32.50 10.53 -2.02
N PHE A 438 31.20 10.72 -2.28
CA PHE A 438 30.68 11.94 -2.89
C PHE A 438 30.42 13.03 -1.84
N GLN A 439 30.06 12.64 -0.60
CA GLN A 439 29.78 13.56 0.52
C GLN A 439 31.00 14.39 0.94
N GLY A 440 32.23 13.97 0.60
CA GLY A 440 33.44 14.74 0.85
C GLY A 440 33.49 16.05 0.06
N MET A 441 33.15 16.02 -1.22
CA MET A 441 33.24 17.18 -2.14
C MET A 441 31.90 17.89 -2.36
N HIS A 442 30.79 17.18 -2.17
CA HIS A 442 29.45 17.69 -2.41
C HIS A 442 28.57 17.55 -1.16
N GLU A 443 27.64 18.48 -1.01
CA GLU A 443 26.43 18.25 -0.22
C GLU A 443 25.42 17.51 -1.10
N ILE A 444 24.90 16.40 -0.60
CA ILE A 444 24.04 15.49 -1.36
C ILE A 444 22.72 15.33 -0.63
N THR A 445 21.65 15.64 -1.34
CA THR A 445 20.28 15.43 -0.86
C THR A 445 19.55 14.60 -1.90
N GLY A 446 18.81 13.60 -1.43
CA GLY A 446 18.19 12.64 -2.32
C GLY A 446 17.51 11.51 -1.58
N PHE A 447 16.73 10.73 -2.30
CA PHE A 447 15.90 9.68 -1.76
C PHE A 447 15.48 8.68 -2.85
N PRO A 448 15.20 7.42 -2.48
CA PRO A 448 14.50 6.49 -3.34
C PRO A 448 12.98 6.71 -3.25
N LEU A 449 12.32 6.56 -4.39
CA LEU A 449 10.88 6.37 -4.50
C LEU A 449 10.62 4.93 -4.93
N GLN A 450 9.59 4.32 -4.35
CA GLN A 450 9.11 3.01 -4.75
C GLN A 450 7.60 3.06 -4.98
N MET A 451 7.17 2.41 -6.06
CA MET A 451 5.75 2.23 -6.37
C MET A 451 5.53 0.99 -7.24
N PRO A 452 4.32 0.41 -7.23
CA PRO A 452 3.91 -0.55 -8.26
C PRO A 452 3.90 0.14 -9.63
N TYR A 453 4.24 -0.60 -10.69
CA TYR A 453 4.08 -0.09 -12.05
C TYR A 453 2.60 -0.10 -12.44
N SER A 454 2.09 1.05 -12.88
CA SER A 454 0.77 1.16 -13.52
C SER A 454 0.90 1.77 -14.91
N ASN A 455 1.50 2.96 -15.00
CA ASN A 455 1.84 3.61 -16.25
C ASN A 455 2.96 4.63 -16.03
N VAL A 456 3.61 5.05 -17.12
CA VAL A 456 4.72 6.01 -17.09
C VAL A 456 4.30 7.38 -16.55
N GLN A 457 3.06 7.81 -16.81
CA GLN A 457 2.58 9.12 -16.36
C GLN A 457 2.46 9.20 -14.84
N THR A 458 1.96 8.15 -14.18
CA THR A 458 1.92 8.05 -12.71
C THR A 458 3.31 8.19 -12.09
N ILE A 459 4.32 7.61 -12.72
CA ILE A 459 5.73 7.75 -12.31
C ILE A 459 6.19 9.21 -12.47
N VAL A 460 5.92 9.83 -13.62
CA VAL A 460 6.27 11.22 -13.90
C VAL A 460 5.62 12.16 -12.89
N ASP A 461 4.32 11.99 -12.59
CA ASP A 461 3.60 12.79 -11.60
C ASP A 461 4.15 12.59 -10.18
N ALA A 462 4.49 11.35 -9.81
CA ALA A 462 5.10 11.05 -8.51
C ALA A 462 6.45 11.77 -8.36
N VAL A 463 7.33 11.68 -9.36
CA VAL A 463 8.62 12.38 -9.38
C VAL A 463 8.42 13.89 -9.34
N TYR A 464 7.50 14.43 -10.16
CA TYR A 464 7.19 15.86 -10.20
C TYR A 464 6.73 16.40 -8.84
N SER A 465 5.94 15.60 -8.11
CA SER A 465 5.38 16.00 -6.81
C SER A 465 6.45 16.24 -5.74
N THR A 466 7.63 15.62 -5.89
CA THR A 466 8.76 15.78 -4.95
C THR A 466 9.50 17.09 -5.11
N LYS A 467 9.28 17.83 -6.22
CA LYS A 467 9.92 19.13 -6.50
C LYS A 467 11.45 19.14 -6.39
N ILE A 468 12.12 17.98 -6.42
CA ILE A 468 13.59 17.90 -6.33
C ILE A 468 14.31 18.62 -7.49
N PHE A 469 13.62 18.87 -8.61
CA PHE A 469 14.15 19.64 -9.74
C PHE A 469 14.12 21.16 -9.51
N GLU A 470 13.37 21.65 -8.51
CA GLU A 470 13.11 23.07 -8.22
C GLU A 470 14.33 23.74 -7.55
N HIS A 471 15.44 23.83 -8.30
CA HIS A 471 16.63 24.58 -7.92
C HIS A 471 16.94 25.66 -8.94
N SER A 472 16.97 26.91 -8.48
CA SER A 472 17.16 28.12 -9.29
C SER A 472 18.61 28.37 -9.75
N THR A 473 19.56 27.50 -9.41
CA THR A 473 20.99 27.68 -9.69
C THR A 473 21.48 26.67 -10.71
N ASN A 474 22.41 27.07 -11.58
CA ASN A 474 23.05 26.18 -12.56
C ASN A 474 24.27 25.42 -12.01
N ASP A 475 24.67 25.69 -10.76
CA ASP A 475 25.79 25.02 -10.07
C ASP A 475 25.36 23.75 -9.31
N ILE A 476 24.30 23.11 -9.80
CA ILE A 476 23.76 21.88 -9.24
C ILE A 476 23.86 20.78 -10.27
N GLU A 477 24.25 19.60 -9.82
CA GLU A 477 24.27 18.38 -10.62
C GLU A 477 23.20 17.42 -10.09
N PHE A 478 22.49 16.73 -10.99
CA PHE A 478 21.46 15.76 -10.63
C PHE A 478 21.96 14.35 -10.85
N ALA A 479 21.48 13.42 -10.03
CA ALA A 479 21.62 11.99 -10.25
C ALA A 479 20.24 11.34 -10.23
N LEU A 480 19.91 10.68 -11.33
CA LEU A 480 18.68 9.91 -11.53
C LEU A 480 19.05 8.48 -11.91
N ALA A 481 18.49 7.50 -11.19
CA ALA A 481 18.58 6.08 -11.48
C ALA A 481 17.18 5.46 -11.45
N VAL A 482 16.94 4.47 -12.29
CA VAL A 482 15.66 3.75 -12.38
C VAL A 482 15.97 2.28 -12.40
N HIS A 483 15.33 1.51 -11.52
CA HIS A 483 15.40 0.06 -11.53
C HIS A 483 14.00 -0.53 -11.51
N ILE A 484 13.73 -1.47 -12.40
CA ILE A 484 12.51 -2.27 -12.36
C ILE A 484 12.88 -3.68 -11.93
N HIS A 485 12.29 -4.14 -10.83
CA HIS A 485 12.42 -5.51 -10.38
C HIS A 485 11.19 -6.33 -10.82
N PRO A 486 11.37 -7.37 -11.65
CA PRO A 486 10.26 -8.18 -12.13
C PRO A 486 9.81 -9.22 -11.10
N TYR A 487 8.50 -9.36 -10.98
CA TYR A 487 7.82 -10.47 -10.31
C TYR A 487 7.04 -11.28 -11.35
N PRO A 488 6.55 -12.49 -11.01
CA PRO A 488 5.70 -13.25 -11.91
C PRO A 488 4.45 -12.47 -12.37
N ASN A 489 3.88 -12.86 -13.52
CA ASN A 489 2.68 -12.28 -14.12
C ASN A 489 2.80 -10.79 -14.47
N ASN A 490 3.98 -10.34 -14.92
CA ASN A 490 4.26 -8.93 -15.28
C ASN A 490 3.98 -7.92 -14.16
N ILE A 491 4.00 -8.36 -12.90
CA ILE A 491 3.96 -7.48 -11.74
C ILE A 491 5.36 -6.87 -11.56
N LEU A 492 5.44 -5.56 -11.46
CA LEU A 492 6.71 -4.83 -11.49
C LEU A 492 6.84 -3.87 -10.30
N ALA A 493 7.93 -4.00 -9.55
CA ALA A 493 8.34 -3.00 -8.57
C ALA A 493 9.23 -1.95 -9.24
N VAL A 494 8.75 -0.71 -9.30
CA VAL A 494 9.50 0.41 -9.86
C VAL A 494 10.21 1.16 -8.75
N TRP A 495 11.52 1.26 -8.88
CA TRP A 495 12.39 2.05 -8.03
C TRP A 495 13.01 3.20 -8.79
N ILE A 496 12.99 4.38 -8.19
CA ILE A 496 13.58 5.59 -8.76
C ILE A 496 14.42 6.24 -7.68
N TYR A 497 15.71 6.43 -7.91
CA TYR A 497 16.54 7.21 -7.02
C TYR A 497 16.74 8.59 -7.60
N LEU A 498 16.41 9.62 -6.82
CA LEU A 498 16.59 11.01 -7.16
C LEU A 498 17.56 11.64 -6.18
N ALA A 499 18.58 12.33 -6.68
CA ALA A 499 19.47 13.13 -5.86
C ALA A 499 19.92 14.38 -6.60
N HIS A 500 20.25 15.41 -5.84
CA HIS A 500 21.00 16.55 -6.31
C HIS A 500 22.30 16.70 -5.50
N LEU A 501 23.33 17.24 -6.14
CA LEU A 501 24.65 17.44 -5.60
C LEU A 501 25.01 18.91 -5.76
N VAL A 502 25.34 19.55 -4.64
CA VAL A 502 25.84 20.93 -4.60
C VAL A 502 27.29 20.88 -4.17
N ARG A 503 28.20 21.53 -4.90
CA ARG A 503 29.61 21.57 -4.52
C ARG A 503 29.79 22.32 -3.21
N LYS A 504 30.55 21.75 -2.28
CA LYS A 504 30.94 22.48 -1.08
C LYS A 504 31.90 23.58 -1.48
N THR A 505 31.52 24.84 -1.27
CA THR A 505 32.47 25.95 -1.36
C THR A 505 33.48 25.79 -0.23
N ALA A 506 34.78 25.73 -0.56
CA ALA A 506 35.83 25.77 0.44
C ALA A 506 35.65 27.05 1.28
N VAL A 507 35.48 26.88 2.59
CA VAL A 507 35.46 27.99 3.57
C VAL A 507 36.88 28.50 3.77
#